data_AF-A0A424WFZ0-F1
#
_entry.id   AF-A0A424WFZ0-F1
#
_cell.length_a   1.000
_cell.length_b   1.000
_cell.length_c   1.000
_cell.angle_alpha   90.00
_cell.angle_beta   90.00
_cell.angle_gamma   90.00
#
_symmetry.space_group_name_H-M   'P 1'
#
loop_
_entity.id
_entity.type
_entity.pdbx_description
1 polymer ?
#
loop_
_entity_poly.entity_id
_entity_poly.type
_entity_poly.pdbx_seq_one_letter_code
_entity_poly.pdbx_strand_id
1 'polypeptide(L)'
;MDRRHFLRFSGALCAASATLPRAARAGLAPVSTGWRAFELTTDITVQDPGAHARIWIPVPYATDTSYQRGAQSAWQVSGGGVAQLTQAPGYGVQMLAVQWPDAQAPRQVTVTSRFQTRNRRVDLSQPPSAGAPRESAAALREFLQPTALLPTDGIVKSTADRITRGHRGDLAQARAIYEWVVENTCRTASTRGCGVGDVRYMLTANDLNGKCADINSLFVALARAAGIPARDAYGLRVADSEFGYKSLGKAGDVTKAQHCRAEFYAAGYGWVPVDPADVRKVMLEEPPGELPLTDPKVRAARVMLFGAWEMNWVAYNHGHDVVLPGATHGPVPFLMYPNGETSDGRLDSLDPASFSYKLSAKPLSI
;
A
#
# COMPACT_ATOMS: atom_id res chain seq x y z
N MET A 1 64.44 -2.74 -51.13
CA MET A 1 64.66 -1.29 -50.88
C MET A 1 63.44 -0.56 -51.40
N ASP A 2 62.62 0.15 -50.65
CA ASP A 2 62.54 0.35 -49.21
C ASP A 2 61.04 0.52 -48.88
N ARG A 3 60.55 -0.29 -47.95
CA ARG A 3 59.18 -0.28 -47.43
C ARG A 3 59.32 0.19 -46.00
N ARG A 4 59.06 1.46 -45.68
CA ARG A 4 58.71 1.93 -44.32
C ARG A 4 58.55 3.46 -44.28
N HIS A 5 57.64 3.88 -43.41
CA HIS A 5 57.46 5.23 -42.87
C HIS A 5 56.75 6.27 -43.75
N PHE A 6 55.42 6.33 -43.62
CA PHE A 6 54.79 7.52 -43.02
C PHE A 6 53.36 7.20 -42.57
N LEU A 7 52.93 7.87 -41.48
CA LEU A 7 51.58 7.87 -40.87
C LEU A 7 51.30 6.77 -39.83
N ARG A 8 51.91 6.93 -38.65
CA ARG A 8 51.27 6.58 -37.36
C ARG A 8 50.59 7.85 -36.84
N PHE A 9 49.28 7.98 -37.04
CA PHE A 9 48.45 8.88 -36.24
C PHE A 9 47.64 8.02 -35.28
N SER A 10 47.97 8.14 -34.01
CA SER A 10 47.28 7.51 -32.88
C SER A 10 45.85 8.05 -32.80
N GLY A 11 44.88 7.24 -33.21
CA GLY A 11 43.47 7.47 -32.91
C GLY A 11 43.20 7.19 -31.44
N ALA A 12 43.35 8.20 -30.60
CA ALA A 12 42.82 8.17 -29.24
C ALA A 12 41.29 8.25 -29.33
N LEU A 13 40.61 7.10 -29.32
CA LEU A 13 39.19 7.04 -29.00
C LEU A 13 39.02 7.55 -27.56
N CYS A 14 38.60 8.80 -27.42
CA CYS A 14 37.95 9.27 -26.21
C CYS A 14 36.63 8.51 -26.10
N ALA A 15 36.64 7.39 -25.39
CA ALA A 15 35.44 6.80 -24.85
C ALA A 15 34.90 7.79 -23.81
N ALA A 16 34.06 8.73 -24.26
CA ALA A 16 33.22 9.51 -23.38
C ALA A 16 32.20 8.54 -22.77
N SER A 17 32.59 7.92 -21.66
CA SER A 17 31.66 7.28 -20.74
C SER A 17 30.79 8.37 -20.14
N ALA A 18 29.72 8.72 -20.86
CA ALA A 18 28.66 9.56 -20.35
C ALA A 18 28.08 8.87 -19.12
N THR A 19 28.54 9.29 -17.94
CA THR A 19 27.98 8.88 -16.67
C THR A 19 26.62 9.54 -16.55
N LEU A 20 25.57 8.82 -16.96
CA LEU A 20 24.20 9.25 -16.72
C LEU A 20 24.04 9.58 -15.23
N PRO A 21 23.47 10.75 -14.88
CA PRO A 21 23.29 11.13 -13.49
C PRO A 21 22.50 10.04 -12.75
N ARG A 22 22.92 9.74 -11.51
CA ARG A 22 22.38 8.66 -10.67
C ARG A 22 20.85 8.71 -10.51
N ALA A 23 20.25 9.89 -10.66
CA ALA A 23 18.80 10.10 -10.67
C ALA A 23 18.09 9.48 -11.90
N ALA A 24 18.73 9.45 -13.08
CA ALA A 24 18.20 8.79 -14.26
C ALA A 24 18.24 7.25 -14.14
N ARG A 25 19.15 6.71 -13.31
CA ARG A 25 19.19 5.26 -12.98
C ARG A 25 18.04 4.82 -12.06
N ALA A 26 17.41 5.72 -11.30
CA ALA A 26 16.27 5.36 -10.44
C ALA A 26 14.98 5.08 -11.23
N GLY A 27 14.80 5.73 -12.39
CA GLY A 27 13.68 5.44 -13.30
C GLY A 27 13.77 4.07 -13.98
N LEU A 28 14.94 3.42 -13.94
CA LEU A 28 15.26 2.16 -14.59
C LEU A 28 15.89 1.14 -13.63
N ALA A 29 15.90 1.40 -12.32
CA ALA A 29 16.55 0.53 -11.36
C ALA A 29 15.88 -0.86 -11.44
N PRO A 30 16.64 -1.93 -11.71
CA PRO A 30 16.08 -3.26 -11.80
C PRO A 30 15.43 -3.57 -10.46
N VAL A 31 14.12 -3.66 -10.53
CA VAL A 31 13.28 -4.17 -9.47
C VAL A 31 13.76 -5.60 -9.26
N SER A 32 14.34 -5.92 -8.09
CA SER A 32 14.81 -7.30 -7.83
C SER A 32 13.65 -8.25 -8.15
N THR A 33 13.85 -9.11 -9.15
CA THR A 33 12.79 -9.98 -9.69
C THR A 33 12.66 -11.26 -8.89
N GLY A 34 13.61 -11.53 -8.00
CA GLY A 34 13.62 -12.66 -7.09
C GLY A 34 12.48 -12.58 -6.09
N TRP A 35 11.91 -13.73 -5.79
CA TRP A 35 11.02 -13.88 -4.63
C TRP A 35 11.85 -13.77 -3.35
N ARG A 36 11.29 -13.10 -2.34
CA ARG A 36 11.81 -13.01 -0.98
C ARG A 36 10.76 -13.61 -0.05
N ALA A 37 11.18 -14.44 0.89
CA ALA A 37 10.29 -15.07 1.85
C ALA A 37 10.35 -14.34 3.19
N PHE A 38 9.20 -14.24 3.87
CA PHE A 38 9.09 -13.55 5.14
C PHE A 38 8.22 -14.36 6.10
N GLU A 39 8.50 -14.20 7.39
CA GLU A 39 7.61 -14.56 8.49
C GLU A 39 7.18 -13.27 9.21
N LEU A 40 5.87 -13.11 9.40
CA LEU A 40 5.25 -12.06 10.17
C LEU A 40 4.56 -12.67 11.39
N THR A 41 4.96 -12.24 12.58
CA THR A 41 4.29 -12.60 13.83
C THR A 41 3.47 -11.40 14.32
N THR A 42 2.19 -11.63 14.63
CA THR A 42 1.28 -10.66 15.27
C THR A 42 0.90 -11.20 16.63
N ASP A 43 1.37 -10.56 17.69
CA ASP A 43 1.05 -10.89 19.07
C ASP A 43 0.08 -9.86 19.63
N ILE A 44 -1.06 -10.31 20.16
CA ILE A 44 -2.10 -9.44 20.71
C ILE A 44 -2.44 -9.91 22.11
N THR A 45 -2.53 -8.95 23.04
CA THR A 45 -3.05 -9.19 24.39
C THR A 45 -4.25 -8.28 24.62
N VAL A 46 -5.39 -8.89 24.95
CA VAL A 46 -6.60 -8.16 25.34
C VAL A 46 -6.58 -7.99 26.85
N GLN A 47 -6.47 -6.74 27.32
CA GLN A 47 -6.40 -6.41 28.75
C GLN A 47 -7.79 -6.33 29.41
N ASP A 48 -8.85 -6.29 28.61
CA ASP A 48 -10.22 -6.19 29.11
C ASP A 48 -10.63 -7.45 29.89
N PRO A 49 -11.03 -7.32 31.18
CA PRO A 49 -11.48 -8.44 32.00
C PRO A 49 -12.92 -8.89 31.71
N GLY A 50 -13.72 -8.12 30.96
CA GLY A 50 -15.13 -8.37 30.66
C GLY A 50 -15.37 -9.58 29.77
N ALA A 51 -16.60 -10.11 29.78
CA ALA A 51 -16.99 -11.25 28.93
C ALA A 51 -17.14 -10.84 27.45
N HIS A 52 -17.21 -11.84 26.56
CA HIS A 52 -17.52 -11.64 25.13
C HIS A 52 -16.56 -10.76 24.31
N ALA A 53 -15.27 -10.75 24.64
CA ALA A 53 -14.27 -10.06 23.82
C ALA A 53 -14.14 -10.73 22.44
N ARG A 54 -14.14 -9.92 21.38
CA ARG A 54 -13.88 -10.37 20.01
C ARG A 54 -12.83 -9.49 19.37
N ILE A 55 -11.93 -10.10 18.60
CA ILE A 55 -10.94 -9.38 17.79
C ILE A 55 -10.92 -9.93 16.38
N TRP A 56 -10.56 -9.06 15.43
CA TRP A 56 -10.40 -9.37 14.02
C TRP A 56 -9.00 -8.95 13.60
N ILE A 57 -8.22 -9.90 13.11
CA ILE A 57 -6.81 -9.70 12.79
C ILE A 57 -6.65 -9.83 11.28
N PRO A 58 -6.16 -8.80 10.57
CA PRO A 58 -5.88 -8.93 9.16
C PRO A 58 -4.79 -9.98 8.92
N VAL A 59 -4.95 -10.77 7.88
CA VAL A 59 -3.95 -11.75 7.41
C VAL A 59 -3.55 -11.43 5.97
N PRO A 60 -2.34 -11.81 5.52
CA PRO A 60 -1.98 -11.76 4.09
C PRO A 60 -3.05 -12.40 3.23
N TYR A 61 -3.45 -11.76 2.12
CA TYR A 61 -4.44 -12.40 1.24
C TYR A 61 -3.88 -13.74 0.74
N ALA A 62 -4.74 -14.76 0.70
CA ALA A 62 -4.35 -16.13 0.39
C ALA A 62 -4.17 -16.39 -1.12
N THR A 63 -4.83 -15.61 -1.99
CA THR A 63 -4.83 -15.80 -3.44
C THR A 63 -3.53 -15.33 -4.08
N ASP A 64 -2.70 -16.22 -4.59
CA ASP A 64 -1.46 -15.85 -5.29
C ASP A 64 -1.65 -14.78 -6.37
N THR A 65 -0.75 -13.80 -6.40
CA THR A 65 -0.66 -12.78 -7.45
C THR A 65 0.71 -12.81 -8.11
N SER A 66 0.90 -11.92 -9.08
CA SER A 66 2.20 -11.70 -9.70
C SER A 66 3.24 -11.10 -8.76
N TYR A 67 2.92 -10.73 -7.51
CA TYR A 67 3.85 -10.03 -6.61
C TYR A 67 3.84 -10.56 -5.16
N GLN A 68 2.87 -11.39 -4.78
CA GLN A 68 2.81 -12.05 -3.48
C GLN A 68 2.18 -13.44 -3.64
N ARG A 69 2.74 -14.46 -3.00
CA ARG A 69 2.29 -15.85 -3.13
C ARG A 69 2.58 -16.70 -1.90
N GLY A 70 1.94 -17.87 -1.84
CA GLY A 70 2.21 -18.89 -0.84
C GLY A 70 1.91 -18.41 0.58
N ALA A 71 0.93 -17.53 0.74
CA ALA A 71 0.53 -17.02 2.03
C ALA A 71 -0.12 -18.12 2.87
N GLN A 72 0.41 -18.35 4.06
CA GLN A 72 -0.08 -19.30 5.04
C GLN A 72 -0.07 -18.67 6.42
N SER A 73 -1.12 -18.87 7.20
CA SER A 73 -1.23 -18.36 8.56
C SER A 73 -1.56 -19.49 9.53
N ALA A 74 -0.87 -19.52 10.66
CA ALA A 74 -1.13 -20.39 11.80
C ALA A 74 -1.29 -19.53 13.05
N TRP A 75 -2.06 -20.02 14.03
CA TRP A 75 -2.33 -19.24 15.24
C TRP A 75 -2.37 -20.10 16.50
N GLN A 76 -2.12 -19.45 17.63
CA GLN A 76 -2.30 -19.98 18.97
C GLN A 76 -3.16 -19.00 19.77
N VAL A 77 -4.11 -19.52 20.55
CA VAL A 77 -5.04 -18.73 21.35
C VAL A 77 -5.04 -19.27 22.77
N SER A 78 -4.91 -18.39 23.75
CA SER A 78 -4.98 -18.73 25.18
C SER A 78 -6.33 -18.34 25.79
N GLY A 79 -6.56 -18.71 27.05
CA GLY A 79 -7.71 -18.27 27.83
C GLY A 79 -9.06 -18.79 27.31
N GLY A 80 -9.08 -19.98 26.68
CA GLY A 80 -10.30 -20.60 26.17
C GLY A 80 -10.89 -19.93 24.92
N GLY A 81 -10.13 -19.05 24.25
CA GLY A 81 -10.59 -18.38 23.05
C GLY A 81 -10.75 -19.32 21.86
N VAL A 82 -11.75 -19.05 21.03
CA VAL A 82 -12.01 -19.76 19.78
C VAL A 82 -11.65 -18.86 18.62
N ALA A 83 -10.80 -19.36 17.72
CA ALA A 83 -10.37 -18.65 16.53
C ALA A 83 -10.87 -19.34 15.26
N GLN A 84 -11.29 -18.52 14.29
CA GLN A 84 -11.75 -18.96 12.99
C GLN A 84 -11.25 -18.01 11.91
N LEU A 85 -10.65 -18.57 10.87
CA LEU A 85 -10.39 -17.82 9.65
C LEU A 85 -11.73 -17.55 8.95
N THR A 86 -12.03 -16.29 8.73
CA THR A 86 -13.30 -15.84 8.16
C THR A 86 -13.07 -14.83 7.04
N GLN A 87 -14.13 -14.54 6.30
CA GLN A 87 -14.12 -13.61 5.19
C GLN A 87 -15.31 -12.66 5.30
N ALA A 88 -15.04 -11.35 5.26
CA ALA A 88 -16.10 -10.36 5.15
C ALA A 88 -16.71 -10.33 3.73
N PRO A 89 -18.01 -10.05 3.60
CA PRO A 89 -18.67 -9.92 2.29
C PRO A 89 -18.16 -8.69 1.51
N GLY A 90 -18.49 -8.61 0.22
CA GLY A 90 -18.04 -7.55 -0.69
C GLY A 90 -16.66 -7.89 -1.27
N TYR A 91 -15.61 -7.30 -0.69
CA TYR A 91 -14.24 -7.36 -1.20
C TYR A 91 -13.47 -8.64 -0.85
N GLY A 92 -14.13 -9.64 -0.28
CA GLY A 92 -13.49 -10.90 0.12
C GLY A 92 -12.37 -10.74 1.14
N VAL A 93 -12.52 -9.81 2.08
CA VAL A 93 -11.48 -9.50 3.08
C VAL A 93 -11.33 -10.66 4.05
N GLN A 94 -10.20 -11.36 4.00
CA GLN A 94 -9.88 -12.44 4.95
C GLN A 94 -9.28 -11.88 6.24
N MET A 95 -9.65 -12.50 7.36
CA MET A 95 -9.19 -12.15 8.70
C MET A 95 -9.31 -13.32 9.65
N LEU A 96 -8.48 -13.35 10.69
CA LEU A 96 -8.69 -14.25 11.83
C LEU A 96 -9.64 -13.57 12.81
N ALA A 97 -10.83 -14.12 12.99
CA ALA A 97 -11.74 -13.73 14.06
C ALA A 97 -11.47 -14.59 15.29
N VAL A 98 -11.25 -13.96 16.45
CA VAL A 98 -11.03 -14.64 17.73
C VAL A 98 -12.07 -14.14 18.72
N GLN A 99 -12.74 -15.06 19.41
CA GLN A 99 -13.72 -14.72 20.43
C GLN A 99 -13.43 -15.44 21.75
N TRP A 100 -13.63 -14.71 22.84
CA TRP A 100 -13.59 -15.22 24.21
C TRP A 100 -14.98 -15.07 24.83
N PRO A 101 -15.74 -16.16 25.01
CA PRO A 101 -17.08 -16.07 25.60
C PRO A 101 -17.02 -15.61 27.06
N ASP A 102 -16.09 -16.16 27.84
CA ASP A 102 -16.00 -15.93 29.28
C ASP A 102 -14.86 -14.96 29.65
N ALA A 103 -15.07 -14.21 30.74
CA ALA A 103 -14.07 -13.42 31.44
C ALA A 103 -12.97 -14.32 32.04
N GLN A 104 -11.89 -14.56 31.31
CA GLN A 104 -10.73 -15.32 31.77
C GLN A 104 -9.43 -14.63 31.39
N ALA A 105 -8.40 -14.75 32.22
CA ALA A 105 -7.07 -14.17 31.99
C ALA A 105 -5.98 -15.26 31.89
N PRO A 106 -4.90 -15.05 31.10
CA PRO A 106 -4.73 -13.99 30.09
C PRO A 106 -5.27 -14.39 28.71
N ARG A 107 -5.92 -13.44 28.01
CA ARG A 107 -6.39 -13.59 26.62
C ARG A 107 -5.32 -13.10 25.66
N GLN A 108 -4.69 -14.06 24.99
CA GLN A 108 -3.63 -13.79 24.05
C GLN A 108 -3.90 -14.55 22.77
N VAL A 109 -3.49 -13.93 21.66
CA VAL A 109 -3.40 -14.60 20.38
C VAL A 109 -2.07 -14.24 19.73
N THR A 110 -1.43 -15.27 19.19
CA THR A 110 -0.26 -15.13 18.32
C THR A 110 -0.65 -15.67 16.96
N VAL A 111 -0.49 -14.85 15.92
CA VAL A 111 -0.67 -15.26 14.52
C VAL A 111 0.68 -15.20 13.82
N THR A 112 1.12 -16.32 13.26
CA THR A 112 2.33 -16.41 12.45
C THR A 112 1.94 -16.62 11.01
N SER A 113 2.30 -15.68 10.14
CA SER A 113 2.06 -15.75 8.70
C SER A 113 3.37 -15.87 7.93
N ARG A 114 3.44 -16.79 6.97
CA ARG A 114 4.55 -16.95 6.04
C ARG A 114 4.07 -16.68 4.62
N PHE A 115 4.87 -15.98 3.85
CA PHE A 115 4.53 -15.61 2.47
C PHE A 115 5.80 -15.25 1.70
N GLN A 116 5.68 -15.23 0.38
CA GLN A 116 6.73 -14.72 -0.49
C GLN A 116 6.24 -13.47 -1.21
N THR A 117 7.11 -12.48 -1.38
CA THR A 117 6.84 -11.30 -2.19
C THR A 117 7.95 -11.07 -3.20
N ARG A 118 7.64 -10.42 -4.31
CA ARG A 118 8.64 -9.91 -5.25
C ARG A 118 8.21 -8.55 -5.72
N ASN A 119 9.17 -7.67 -5.91
CA ASN A 119 8.87 -6.31 -6.29
C ASN A 119 8.11 -6.27 -7.65
N ARG A 120 7.19 -5.30 -7.81
CA ARG A 120 6.24 -5.25 -8.93
C ARG A 120 6.51 -4.02 -9.80
N ARG A 121 6.51 -4.20 -11.12
CA ARG A 121 6.57 -3.10 -12.09
C ARG A 121 5.69 -3.40 -13.31
N VAL A 122 4.99 -2.38 -13.79
CA VAL A 122 4.34 -2.35 -15.09
C VAL A 122 5.14 -1.41 -15.99
N ASP A 123 5.55 -1.88 -17.17
CA ASP A 123 6.23 -1.03 -18.14
C ASP A 123 5.21 -0.18 -18.89
N LEU A 124 5.20 1.11 -18.57
CA LEU A 124 4.30 2.11 -19.14
C LEU A 124 4.93 2.86 -20.33
N SER A 125 6.18 2.54 -20.70
CA SER A 125 6.84 3.12 -21.87
C SER A 125 6.41 2.47 -23.18
N GLN A 126 5.92 1.24 -23.10
CA GLN A 126 5.41 0.48 -24.24
C GLN A 126 3.91 0.77 -24.45
N PRO A 127 3.41 0.66 -25.70
CA PRO A 127 1.98 0.78 -25.97
C PRO A 127 1.19 -0.34 -25.27
N PRO A 128 -0.13 -0.13 -25.04
CA PRO A 128 -0.99 -1.15 -24.46
C PRO A 128 -0.92 -2.47 -25.27
N SER A 129 -0.85 -3.59 -24.57
CA SER A 129 -0.70 -4.93 -25.18
C SER A 129 -1.96 -5.77 -25.02
N ALA A 130 -2.34 -6.48 -26.09
CA ALA A 130 -3.44 -7.45 -26.05
C ALA A 130 -3.16 -8.64 -25.11
N GLY A 131 -1.88 -8.91 -24.81
CA GLY A 131 -1.41 -9.95 -23.90
C GLY A 131 -1.24 -9.50 -22.44
N ALA A 132 -1.59 -8.25 -22.12
CA ALA A 132 -1.56 -7.79 -20.73
C ALA A 132 -2.60 -8.53 -19.86
N PRO A 133 -2.34 -8.69 -18.56
CA PRO A 133 -3.30 -9.31 -17.64
C PRO A 133 -4.67 -8.64 -17.71
N ARG A 134 -5.71 -9.44 -17.88
CA ARG A 134 -7.10 -8.98 -17.89
C ARG A 134 -7.73 -9.20 -16.53
N GLU A 135 -8.64 -8.30 -16.18
CA GLU A 135 -9.48 -8.41 -15.00
C GLU A 135 -10.93 -8.69 -15.44
N SER A 136 -11.70 -9.34 -14.59
CA SER A 136 -13.12 -9.59 -14.85
C SER A 136 -13.91 -8.28 -14.87
N ALA A 137 -14.91 -8.18 -15.74
CA ALA A 137 -15.79 -7.02 -15.78
C ALA A 137 -16.55 -6.80 -14.44
N ALA A 138 -16.78 -7.87 -13.68
CA ALA A 138 -17.38 -7.78 -12.35
C ALA A 138 -16.44 -7.06 -11.36
N ALA A 139 -15.19 -7.48 -11.26
CA ALA A 139 -14.20 -6.84 -10.40
C ALA A 139 -13.94 -5.37 -10.81
N LEU A 140 -13.87 -5.08 -12.11
CA LEU A 140 -13.72 -3.68 -12.58
C LEU A 140 -14.92 -2.81 -12.17
N ARG A 141 -16.16 -3.32 -12.26
CA ARG A 141 -17.35 -2.59 -11.80
C ARG A 141 -17.37 -2.39 -10.29
N GLU A 142 -16.90 -3.36 -9.53
CA GLU A 142 -16.77 -3.27 -8.07
C GLU A 142 -15.82 -2.13 -7.67
N PHE A 143 -14.65 -2.05 -8.31
CA PHE A 143 -13.65 -1.01 -8.07
C PHE A 143 -13.95 0.32 -8.78
N LEU A 144 -15.15 0.49 -9.34
CA LEU A 144 -15.71 1.77 -9.76
C LEU A 144 -16.73 2.32 -8.75
N GLN A 145 -17.25 1.48 -7.84
CA GLN A 145 -18.31 1.90 -6.93
C GLN A 145 -17.79 2.91 -5.88
N PRO A 146 -18.65 3.87 -5.48
CA PRO A 146 -18.37 4.70 -4.32
C PRO A 146 -18.39 3.88 -3.03
N THR A 147 -17.72 4.40 -2.01
CA THR A 147 -17.79 3.90 -0.62
C THR A 147 -18.25 5.03 0.28
N ALA A 148 -18.50 4.75 1.57
CA ALA A 148 -18.94 5.78 2.51
C ALA A 148 -17.96 6.97 2.58
N LEU A 149 -16.65 6.70 2.53
CA LEU A 149 -15.59 7.73 2.62
C LEU A 149 -14.97 8.14 1.27
N LEU A 150 -15.21 7.37 0.21
CA LEU A 150 -14.75 7.67 -1.15
C LEU A 150 -15.95 7.80 -2.10
N PRO A 151 -16.80 8.83 -1.94
CA PRO A 151 -17.88 9.08 -2.90
C PRO A 151 -17.30 9.46 -4.26
N THR A 152 -18.03 9.20 -5.33
CA THR A 152 -17.58 9.44 -6.72
C THR A 152 -18.37 10.55 -7.43
N ASP A 153 -19.17 11.31 -6.67
CA ASP A 153 -20.04 12.38 -7.12
C ASP A 153 -19.62 13.75 -6.52
N GLY A 154 -20.47 14.76 -6.72
CA GLY A 154 -20.33 16.09 -6.08
C GLY A 154 -18.94 16.72 -6.24
N ILE A 155 -18.35 17.12 -5.12
CA ILE A 155 -17.02 17.76 -5.09
C ILE A 155 -15.91 16.83 -5.60
N VAL A 156 -16.03 15.52 -5.36
CA VAL A 156 -15.04 14.53 -5.84
C VAL A 156 -15.08 14.47 -7.36
N LYS A 157 -16.28 14.34 -7.95
CA LYS A 157 -16.46 14.31 -9.41
C LYS A 157 -16.00 15.59 -10.08
N SER A 158 -16.42 16.75 -9.56
CA SER A 158 -16.03 18.04 -10.13
C SER A 158 -14.51 18.27 -10.07
N THR A 159 -13.85 17.79 -9.02
CA THR A 159 -12.39 17.83 -8.89
C THR A 159 -11.71 16.89 -9.88
N ALA A 160 -12.18 15.65 -10.00
CA ALA A 160 -11.67 14.69 -10.98
C ALA A 160 -11.81 15.21 -12.41
N ASP A 161 -12.96 15.79 -12.76
CA ASP A 161 -13.21 16.38 -14.09
C ASP A 161 -12.30 17.57 -14.39
N ARG A 162 -11.99 18.40 -13.38
CA ARG A 162 -11.04 19.51 -13.52
C ARG A 162 -9.63 18.99 -13.78
N ILE A 163 -9.18 17.99 -13.02
CA ILE A 163 -7.82 17.44 -13.14
C ILE A 163 -7.63 16.70 -14.47
N THR A 164 -8.64 15.93 -14.89
CA THR A 164 -8.54 15.07 -16.08
C THR A 164 -8.88 15.78 -17.39
N ARG A 165 -9.29 17.06 -17.34
CA ARG A 165 -9.65 17.85 -18.52
C ARG A 165 -8.49 17.89 -19.53
N GLY A 166 -8.76 17.47 -20.76
CA GLY A 166 -7.77 17.45 -21.84
C GLY A 166 -6.88 16.20 -21.86
N HIS A 167 -6.92 15.35 -20.83
CA HIS A 167 -6.25 14.05 -20.82
C HIS A 167 -7.20 12.97 -21.37
N ARG A 168 -6.69 12.11 -22.25
CA ARG A 168 -7.48 11.03 -22.88
C ARG A 168 -6.92 9.66 -22.50
N GLY A 169 -7.82 8.76 -22.08
CA GLY A 169 -7.51 7.38 -21.72
C GLY A 169 -7.03 7.22 -20.28
N ASP A 170 -7.23 6.02 -19.75
CA ASP A 170 -7.01 5.66 -18.34
C ASP A 170 -5.63 6.09 -17.84
N LEU A 171 -4.58 5.79 -18.60
CA LEU A 171 -3.20 6.05 -18.21
C LEU A 171 -2.91 7.56 -18.06
N ALA A 172 -3.35 8.37 -19.03
CA ALA A 172 -3.09 9.81 -19.01
C ALA A 172 -3.91 10.52 -17.93
N GLN A 173 -5.15 10.09 -17.73
CA GLN A 173 -6.02 10.65 -16.68
C GLN A 173 -5.56 10.24 -15.28
N ALA A 174 -5.22 8.96 -15.05
CA ALA A 174 -4.67 8.50 -13.78
C ALA A 174 -3.31 9.18 -13.47
N ARG A 175 -2.47 9.40 -14.50
CA ARG A 175 -1.25 10.19 -14.37
C ARG A 175 -1.55 11.60 -13.88
N ALA A 176 -2.47 12.32 -14.53
CA ALA A 176 -2.83 13.67 -14.11
C ALA A 176 -3.33 13.73 -12.66
N ILE A 177 -4.14 12.74 -12.25
CA ILE A 177 -4.61 12.62 -10.86
C ILE A 177 -3.45 12.37 -9.90
N TYR A 178 -2.56 11.42 -10.21
CA TYR A 178 -1.37 11.14 -9.39
C TYR A 178 -0.50 12.38 -9.20
N GLU A 179 -0.17 13.08 -10.29
CA GLU A 179 0.66 14.28 -10.21
C GLU A 179 -0.03 15.38 -9.38
N TRP A 180 -1.33 15.59 -9.59
CA TRP A 180 -2.11 16.55 -8.81
C TRP A 180 -2.12 16.19 -7.32
N VAL A 181 -2.33 14.93 -6.95
CA VAL A 181 -2.31 14.49 -5.54
C VAL A 181 -0.94 14.75 -4.91
N VAL A 182 0.16 14.41 -5.60
CA VAL A 182 1.51 14.67 -5.08
C VAL A 182 1.78 16.16 -4.85
N GLU A 183 1.26 17.02 -5.74
CA GLU A 183 1.48 18.46 -5.68
C GLU A 183 0.58 19.18 -4.66
N ASN A 184 -0.62 18.65 -4.40
CA ASN A 184 -1.66 19.33 -3.62
C ASN A 184 -1.86 18.74 -2.21
N THR A 185 -1.16 17.68 -1.85
CA THR A 185 -1.21 17.08 -0.50
C THR A 185 0.10 17.27 0.25
N CYS A 186 0.05 17.26 1.59
CA CYS A 186 1.22 17.12 2.44
C CYS A 186 1.08 15.92 3.38
N ARG A 187 2.22 15.30 3.73
CA ARG A 187 2.28 14.27 4.76
C ARG A 187 2.28 14.96 6.14
N THR A 188 1.34 14.61 7.01
CA THR A 188 1.22 15.20 8.35
C THR A 188 1.61 14.18 9.42
N ALA A 189 2.74 14.39 10.11
CA ALA A 189 3.25 13.43 11.11
C ALA A 189 2.27 13.17 12.26
N SER A 190 1.53 14.21 12.68
CA SER A 190 0.59 14.18 13.81
C SER A 190 -0.74 13.49 13.50
N THR A 191 -1.08 13.22 12.23
CA THR A 191 -2.28 12.46 11.87
C THR A 191 -2.25 11.10 12.55
N ARG A 192 -3.34 10.74 13.25
CA ARG A 192 -3.43 9.45 13.96
C ARG A 192 -3.39 8.29 12.98
N GLY A 193 -2.69 7.22 13.34
CA GLY A 193 -2.54 6.03 12.52
C GLY A 193 -2.01 6.35 11.11
N CYS A 194 -2.73 5.86 10.10
CA CYS A 194 -2.46 6.13 8.69
C CYS A 194 -3.43 7.13 8.06
N GLY A 195 -4.31 7.77 8.84
CA GLY A 195 -5.41 8.56 8.32
C GLY A 195 -6.74 7.80 8.35
N VAL A 196 -7.83 8.53 8.10
CA VAL A 196 -9.19 7.99 8.04
C VAL A 196 -9.60 7.71 6.59
N GLY A 197 -9.06 8.46 5.62
CA GLY A 197 -9.42 8.31 4.21
C GLY A 197 -10.75 8.98 3.84
N ASP A 198 -11.23 9.97 4.60
CA ASP A 198 -12.45 10.71 4.29
C ASP A 198 -12.20 11.75 3.17
N VAL A 199 -12.31 11.29 1.93
CA VAL A 199 -12.03 12.12 0.74
C VAL A 199 -13.03 13.25 0.59
N ARG A 200 -14.29 13.02 0.98
CA ARG A 200 -15.32 14.07 0.93
C ARG A 200 -14.95 15.21 1.87
N TYR A 201 -14.58 14.88 3.11
CA TYR A 201 -14.14 15.88 4.08
C TYR A 201 -12.90 16.61 3.57
N MET A 202 -11.86 15.88 3.14
CA MET A 202 -10.60 16.47 2.66
C MET A 202 -10.85 17.53 1.58
N LEU A 203 -11.64 17.20 0.56
CA LEU A 203 -11.95 18.12 -0.53
C LEU A 203 -12.86 19.28 -0.11
N THR A 204 -13.86 19.01 0.75
CA THR A 204 -14.82 20.03 1.19
C THR A 204 -14.17 21.05 2.13
N ALA A 205 -13.34 20.59 3.06
CA ALA A 205 -12.60 21.43 3.98
C ALA A 205 -11.36 22.08 3.34
N ASN A 206 -10.99 21.65 2.13
CA ASN A 206 -9.73 22.00 1.49
C ASN A 206 -8.51 21.70 2.38
N ASP A 207 -8.60 20.62 3.17
CA ASP A 207 -7.50 20.07 3.96
C ASP A 207 -7.15 18.70 3.39
N LEU A 208 -6.25 18.71 2.40
CA LEU A 208 -5.83 17.51 1.68
C LEU A 208 -4.64 16.80 2.34
N ASN A 209 -4.27 17.24 3.54
CA ASN A 209 -3.11 16.74 4.25
C ASN A 209 -3.46 15.51 5.08
N GLY A 210 -2.48 14.65 5.29
CA GLY A 210 -2.73 13.45 6.08
C GLY A 210 -1.64 12.40 5.95
N LYS A 211 -2.03 11.14 6.05
CA LYS A 211 -1.16 10.00 5.90
C LYS A 211 -1.61 9.12 4.72
N CYS A 212 -1.26 7.83 4.73
CA CYS A 212 -1.32 7.04 3.51
C CYS A 212 -2.75 6.66 3.16
N ALA A 213 -3.60 6.40 4.17
CA ALA A 213 -5.02 6.17 3.95
C ALA A 213 -5.69 7.43 3.41
N ASP A 214 -5.29 8.63 3.83
CA ASP A 214 -5.85 9.87 3.29
C ASP A 214 -5.40 10.10 1.83
N ILE A 215 -4.08 10.08 1.59
CA ILE A 215 -3.51 10.48 0.30
C ILE A 215 -3.78 9.43 -0.81
N ASN A 216 -3.67 8.13 -0.50
CA ASN A 216 -3.93 7.08 -1.49
C ASN A 216 -5.43 6.91 -1.74
N SER A 217 -6.30 7.04 -0.74
CA SER A 217 -7.75 7.05 -0.98
C SER A 217 -8.21 8.28 -1.76
N LEU A 218 -7.58 9.45 -1.59
CA LEU A 218 -7.83 10.62 -2.44
C LEU A 218 -7.53 10.31 -3.92
N PHE A 219 -6.39 9.66 -4.21
CA PHE A 219 -6.11 9.19 -5.57
C PHE A 219 -7.19 8.22 -6.07
N VAL A 220 -7.55 7.21 -5.27
CA VAL A 220 -8.52 6.18 -5.65
C VAL A 220 -9.90 6.79 -5.94
N ALA A 221 -10.41 7.65 -5.05
CA ALA A 221 -11.71 8.28 -5.22
C ALA A 221 -11.77 9.17 -6.46
N LEU A 222 -10.72 9.97 -6.72
CA LEU A 222 -10.62 10.80 -7.92
C LEU A 222 -10.53 9.95 -9.20
N ALA A 223 -9.79 8.85 -9.17
CA ALA A 223 -9.69 7.92 -10.30
C ALA A 223 -11.06 7.26 -10.59
N ARG A 224 -11.75 6.76 -9.55
CA ARG A 224 -13.10 6.18 -9.70
C ARG A 224 -14.10 7.20 -10.23
N ALA A 225 -14.07 8.43 -9.73
CA ALA A 225 -14.92 9.52 -10.21
C ALA A 225 -14.63 9.91 -11.67
N ALA A 226 -13.39 9.70 -12.14
CA ALA A 226 -13.02 9.85 -13.55
C ALA A 226 -13.40 8.62 -14.42
N GLY A 227 -14.03 7.58 -13.85
CA GLY A 227 -14.42 6.36 -14.55
C GLY A 227 -13.31 5.32 -14.68
N ILE A 228 -12.23 5.45 -13.91
CA ILE A 228 -11.09 4.53 -13.92
C ILE A 228 -11.22 3.58 -12.72
N PRO A 229 -11.32 2.25 -12.91
CA PRO A 229 -11.34 1.31 -11.80
C PRO A 229 -10.06 1.47 -10.97
N ALA A 230 -10.20 1.70 -9.67
CA ALA A 230 -9.07 1.94 -8.78
C ALA A 230 -9.35 1.38 -7.38
N ARG A 231 -8.30 0.98 -6.66
CA ARG A 231 -8.42 0.42 -5.32
C ARG A 231 -7.25 0.74 -4.43
N ASP A 232 -7.55 0.93 -3.15
CA ASP A 232 -6.55 0.89 -2.10
C ASP A 232 -6.10 -0.56 -1.89
N ALA A 233 -4.85 -0.73 -1.46
CA ALA A 233 -4.24 -2.00 -1.10
C ALA A 233 -3.68 -1.85 0.31
N TYR A 234 -4.34 -2.49 1.27
CA TYR A 234 -4.09 -2.37 2.71
C TYR A 234 -3.11 -3.44 3.17
N GLY A 235 -2.11 -3.07 3.99
CA GLY A 235 -1.09 -4.03 4.41
C GLY A 235 -0.04 -3.50 5.38
N LEU A 236 1.10 -4.18 5.44
CA LEU A 236 2.18 -3.92 6.39
C LEU A 236 3.57 -4.04 5.75
N ARG A 237 4.49 -3.10 6.07
CA ARG A 237 5.90 -3.24 5.66
C ARG A 237 6.58 -4.34 6.46
N VAL A 238 7.46 -5.09 5.82
CA VAL A 238 8.11 -6.30 6.37
C VAL A 238 9.61 -6.36 6.11
N ALA A 239 10.15 -5.41 5.34
CA ALA A 239 11.58 -5.25 5.11
C ALA A 239 11.96 -3.78 4.91
N ASP A 240 13.25 -3.49 5.01
CA ASP A 240 13.81 -2.19 4.63
C ASP A 240 13.75 -2.00 3.10
N SER A 241 13.92 -0.76 2.63
CA SER A 241 13.93 -0.47 1.19
C SER A 241 15.25 -0.90 0.54
N GLU A 242 15.18 -1.72 -0.51
CA GLU A 242 16.28 -2.06 -1.42
C GLU A 242 16.67 -0.90 -2.34
N PHE A 243 15.80 0.11 -2.47
CA PHE A 243 16.04 1.31 -3.28
C PHE A 243 16.75 2.44 -2.52
N GLY A 244 17.14 2.19 -1.26
CA GLY A 244 17.94 3.10 -0.46
C GLY A 244 17.16 4.24 0.19
N TYR A 245 15.82 4.21 0.17
CA TYR A 245 14.98 5.14 0.90
C TYR A 245 14.77 4.65 2.34
N LYS A 246 15.30 5.37 3.32
CA LYS A 246 15.11 5.01 4.74
C LYS A 246 13.66 5.10 5.18
N SER A 247 12.89 6.01 4.57
CA SER A 247 11.48 6.26 4.87
C SER A 247 10.52 5.19 4.29
N LEU A 248 10.97 4.41 3.30
CA LEU A 248 10.10 3.51 2.53
C LEU A 248 10.24 2.04 2.92
N GLY A 249 10.73 1.72 4.12
CA GLY A 249 10.86 0.34 4.59
C GLY A 249 10.89 0.24 6.11
N LYS A 250 10.61 -0.95 6.62
CA LYS A 250 10.80 -1.31 8.03
C LYS A 250 10.92 -2.83 8.19
N ALA A 251 12.02 -3.27 8.81
CA ALA A 251 12.21 -4.65 9.24
C ALA A 251 12.22 -4.78 10.79
N GLY A 252 12.16 -6.02 11.30
CA GLY A 252 12.20 -6.31 12.73
C GLY A 252 10.87 -5.96 13.39
N ASP A 253 10.86 -5.00 14.31
CA ASP A 253 9.61 -4.47 14.88
C ASP A 253 8.88 -3.60 13.85
N VAL A 254 7.76 -4.12 13.36
CA VAL A 254 6.92 -3.52 12.33
C VAL A 254 5.56 -3.09 12.90
N THR A 255 5.44 -2.97 14.23
CA THR A 255 4.18 -2.65 14.92
C THR A 255 3.50 -1.39 14.41
N LYS A 256 4.28 -0.39 13.98
CA LYS A 256 3.83 0.90 13.43
C LYS A 256 4.07 1.05 11.93
N ALA A 257 4.29 -0.07 11.22
CA ALA A 257 4.69 -0.06 9.81
C ALA A 257 3.53 -0.34 8.84
N GLN A 258 2.29 -0.12 9.29
CA GLN A 258 1.11 -0.21 8.44
C GLN A 258 1.22 0.80 7.31
N HIS A 259 0.80 0.36 6.13
CA HIS A 259 0.83 1.19 4.94
C HIS A 259 -0.24 0.69 3.98
N CYS A 260 -0.98 1.63 3.40
CA CYS A 260 -1.81 1.34 2.25
C CYS A 260 -1.19 1.98 1.00
N ARG A 261 -1.40 1.34 -0.14
CA ARG A 261 -1.00 1.82 -1.47
C ARG A 261 -2.23 1.90 -2.35
N ALA A 262 -2.08 2.40 -3.58
CA ALA A 262 -3.18 2.41 -4.54
C ALA A 262 -2.79 1.75 -5.86
N GLU A 263 -3.77 1.25 -6.60
CA GLU A 263 -3.58 0.85 -7.99
C GLU A 263 -4.81 1.20 -8.80
N PHE A 264 -4.61 1.42 -10.10
CA PHE A 264 -5.68 1.67 -11.06
C PHE A 264 -5.60 0.67 -12.20
N TYR A 265 -6.71 0.35 -12.82
CA TYR A 265 -6.75 -0.50 -13.99
C TYR A 265 -6.63 0.36 -15.26
N ALA A 266 -5.69 0.02 -16.12
CA ALA A 266 -5.58 0.60 -17.46
C ALA A 266 -5.69 -0.50 -18.51
N ALA A 267 -6.62 -0.35 -19.45
CA ALA A 267 -6.82 -1.32 -20.51
C ALA A 267 -5.51 -1.56 -21.30
N GLY A 268 -5.13 -2.83 -21.46
CA GLY A 268 -3.88 -3.22 -22.12
C GLY A 268 -2.61 -3.06 -21.29
N TYR A 269 -2.71 -2.69 -20.00
CA TYR A 269 -1.63 -2.79 -19.02
C TYR A 269 -1.99 -3.68 -17.82
N GLY A 270 -3.28 -3.73 -17.47
CA GLY A 270 -3.77 -4.40 -16.26
C GLY A 270 -3.81 -3.44 -15.07
N TRP A 271 -3.71 -4.00 -13.86
CA TRP A 271 -3.58 -3.20 -12.64
C TRP A 271 -2.19 -2.55 -12.56
N VAL A 272 -2.14 -1.22 -12.54
CA VAL A 272 -0.95 -0.39 -12.47
C VAL A 272 -0.76 0.13 -11.04
N PRO A 273 0.33 -0.25 -10.36
CA PRO A 273 0.57 0.18 -8.98
C PRO A 273 1.00 1.65 -8.91
N VAL A 274 0.49 2.39 -7.92
CA VAL A 274 0.91 3.76 -7.61
C VAL A 274 1.03 3.97 -6.09
N ASP A 275 1.77 5.00 -5.68
CA ASP A 275 1.84 5.40 -4.26
C ASP A 275 2.21 6.89 -4.09
N PRO A 276 1.29 7.83 -4.34
CA PRO A 276 1.54 9.24 -4.09
C PRO A 276 1.83 9.55 -2.61
N ALA A 277 1.31 8.75 -1.68
CA ALA A 277 1.58 8.93 -0.25
C ALA A 277 3.05 8.69 0.11
N ASP A 278 3.69 7.68 -0.48
CA ASP A 278 5.13 7.43 -0.27
C ASP A 278 6.01 8.52 -0.88
N VAL A 279 5.59 9.20 -1.95
CA VAL A 279 6.29 10.40 -2.44
C VAL A 279 6.28 11.49 -1.36
N ARG A 280 5.10 11.77 -0.78
CA ARG A 280 4.98 12.76 0.31
C ARG A 280 5.70 12.33 1.57
N LYS A 281 5.79 11.02 1.83
CA LYS A 281 6.59 10.46 2.93
C LYS A 281 8.09 10.65 2.72
N VAL A 282 8.60 10.43 1.50
CA VAL A 282 10.00 10.74 1.16
C VAL A 282 10.28 12.22 1.38
N MET A 283 9.36 13.11 0.98
CA MET A 283 9.52 14.54 1.25
C MET A 283 9.66 14.84 2.74
N LEU A 284 8.77 14.29 3.57
CA LEU A 284 8.78 14.58 5.00
C LEU A 284 9.96 13.93 5.74
N GLU A 285 10.22 12.64 5.50
CA GLU A 285 11.01 11.78 6.40
C GLU A 285 12.38 11.36 5.83
N GLU A 286 12.60 11.45 4.51
CA GLU A 286 13.87 11.01 3.94
C GLU A 286 14.99 12.00 4.27
N PRO A 287 16.12 11.57 4.86
CA PRO A 287 17.13 12.50 5.36
C PRO A 287 17.62 13.52 4.31
N PRO A 288 17.79 14.80 4.70
CA PRO A 288 17.66 15.36 6.06
C PRO A 288 16.23 15.57 6.59
N GLY A 289 15.19 15.21 5.86
CA GLY A 289 13.79 15.54 6.14
C GLY A 289 13.37 16.84 5.45
N GLU A 290 12.06 17.06 5.34
CA GLU A 290 11.46 18.26 4.71
C GLU A 290 12.04 18.60 3.31
N LEU A 291 12.27 17.57 2.50
CA LEU A 291 12.79 17.72 1.14
C LEU A 291 11.76 18.43 0.24
N PRO A 292 12.19 19.42 -0.56
CA PRO A 292 11.30 20.06 -1.53
C PRO A 292 10.93 19.09 -2.65
N LEU A 293 9.82 19.36 -3.34
CA LEU A 293 9.34 18.55 -4.47
C LEU A 293 10.37 18.40 -5.60
N THR A 294 11.26 19.38 -5.74
CA THR A 294 12.34 19.42 -6.74
C THR A 294 13.56 18.59 -6.35
N ASP A 295 13.64 18.09 -5.12
CA ASP A 295 14.77 17.29 -4.65
C ASP A 295 14.96 16.03 -5.52
N PRO A 296 16.19 15.66 -5.90
CA PRO A 296 16.44 14.49 -6.74
C PRO A 296 15.86 13.18 -6.19
N LYS A 297 15.84 12.98 -4.87
CA LYS A 297 15.25 11.79 -4.23
C LYS A 297 13.73 11.79 -4.38
N VAL A 298 13.10 12.95 -4.17
CA VAL A 298 11.65 13.09 -4.31
C VAL A 298 11.23 12.88 -5.76
N ARG A 299 11.95 13.49 -6.71
CA ARG A 299 11.70 13.29 -8.15
C ARG A 299 11.86 11.84 -8.57
N ALA A 300 12.89 11.15 -8.07
CA ALA A 300 13.10 9.73 -8.34
C ALA A 300 11.95 8.86 -7.77
N ALA A 301 11.52 9.13 -6.54
CA ALA A 301 10.37 8.43 -5.94
C ALA A 301 9.07 8.70 -6.72
N ARG A 302 8.80 9.94 -7.09
CA ARG A 302 7.63 10.37 -7.88
C ARG A 302 7.55 9.69 -9.25
N VAL A 303 8.68 9.49 -9.92
CA VAL A 303 8.73 8.74 -11.19
C VAL A 303 8.53 7.25 -10.95
N MET A 304 9.20 6.68 -9.94
CA MET A 304 9.18 5.24 -9.67
C MET A 304 7.81 4.76 -9.18
N LEU A 305 7.19 5.49 -8.25
CA LEU A 305 5.94 5.14 -7.57
C LEU A 305 4.69 5.40 -8.42
N PHE A 306 4.86 5.55 -9.74
CA PHE A 306 3.78 5.35 -10.69
C PHE A 306 4.19 4.27 -11.69
N GLY A 307 3.62 3.09 -11.51
CA GLY A 307 3.93 1.89 -12.27
C GLY A 307 4.80 0.89 -11.50
N ALA A 308 5.28 1.21 -10.28
CA ALA A 308 6.00 0.24 -9.47
C ALA A 308 5.64 0.27 -7.98
N TRP A 309 5.74 -0.91 -7.36
CA TRP A 309 5.75 -1.11 -5.93
C TRP A 309 7.01 -1.86 -5.53
N GLU A 310 7.72 -1.32 -4.54
CA GLU A 310 8.66 -2.13 -3.78
C GLU A 310 7.87 -3.04 -2.83
N MET A 311 8.00 -4.34 -3.00
CA MET A 311 7.31 -5.34 -2.20
C MET A 311 8.14 -5.73 -0.97
N ASN A 312 8.73 -4.74 -0.30
CA ASN A 312 9.21 -4.85 1.09
C ASN A 312 8.02 -4.75 2.09
N TRP A 313 6.86 -5.24 1.65
CA TRP A 313 5.54 -5.06 2.21
C TRP A 313 4.68 -6.25 1.78
N VAL A 314 3.67 -6.57 2.59
CA VAL A 314 2.68 -7.62 2.35
C VAL A 314 1.28 -7.01 2.28
N ALA A 315 0.51 -7.43 1.28
CA ALA A 315 -0.86 -7.03 1.10
C ALA A 315 -1.82 -7.93 1.89
N TYR A 316 -2.77 -7.32 2.59
CA TYR A 316 -3.85 -8.01 3.29
C TYR A 316 -5.14 -8.05 2.47
N ASN A 317 -5.58 -6.91 1.91
CA ASN A 317 -6.83 -6.82 1.18
C ASN A 317 -6.98 -5.48 0.43
N HIS A 318 -8.10 -5.32 -0.28
CA HIS A 318 -8.50 -4.10 -0.99
C HIS A 318 -9.86 -3.56 -0.51
N GLY A 319 -10.29 -3.97 0.70
CA GLY A 319 -11.66 -3.77 1.15
C GLY A 319 -11.90 -2.42 1.79
N HIS A 320 -13.04 -1.83 1.43
CA HIS A 320 -13.62 -0.67 2.12
C HIS A 320 -14.95 -1.06 2.77
N ASP A 321 -15.40 -0.24 3.72
CA ASP A 321 -16.67 -0.43 4.44
C ASP A 321 -16.79 -1.88 4.95
N VAL A 322 -15.71 -2.37 5.55
CA VAL A 322 -15.53 -3.78 5.90
C VAL A 322 -16.43 -4.13 7.09
N VAL A 323 -17.44 -4.95 6.81
CA VAL A 323 -18.33 -5.51 7.83
C VAL A 323 -17.61 -6.65 8.55
N LEU A 324 -17.18 -6.38 9.78
CA LEU A 324 -16.49 -7.35 10.62
C LEU A 324 -17.47 -8.44 11.09
N PRO A 325 -17.19 -9.75 10.85
CA PRO A 325 -18.13 -10.82 11.17
C PRO A 325 -18.57 -10.83 12.64
N GLY A 326 -19.89 -10.68 12.82
CA GLY A 326 -20.59 -10.63 14.10
C GLY A 326 -20.28 -9.40 14.96
N ALA A 327 -19.63 -8.38 14.43
CA ALA A 327 -19.49 -7.10 15.12
C ALA A 327 -20.86 -6.50 15.43
N THR A 328 -20.94 -5.78 16.54
CA THR A 328 -22.14 -5.07 16.99
C THR A 328 -22.17 -3.61 16.52
N HIS A 329 -21.01 -3.06 16.16
CA HIS A 329 -20.91 -1.71 15.59
C HIS A 329 -20.79 -1.77 14.06
N GLY A 330 -20.98 -0.61 13.42
CA GLY A 330 -20.89 -0.44 11.98
C GLY A 330 -19.55 -0.87 11.36
N PRO A 331 -19.49 -0.95 10.01
CA PRO A 331 -18.29 -1.37 9.30
C PRO A 331 -17.09 -0.47 9.62
N VAL A 332 -15.89 -1.05 9.53
CA VAL A 332 -14.67 -0.25 9.59
C VAL A 332 -14.32 0.27 8.19
N PRO A 333 -13.76 1.49 8.04
CA PRO A 333 -13.46 2.04 6.72
C PRO A 333 -12.53 1.16 5.88
N PHE A 334 -11.60 0.45 6.54
CA PHE A 334 -10.66 -0.51 5.98
C PHE A 334 -10.11 -1.41 7.09
N LEU A 335 -9.49 -2.54 6.71
CA LEU A 335 -8.88 -3.48 7.66
C LEU A 335 -7.38 -3.67 7.40
N MET A 336 -6.53 -2.93 8.11
CA MET A 336 -5.07 -3.18 8.18
C MET A 336 -4.48 -3.17 9.58
N TYR A 337 -5.28 -2.75 10.56
CA TYR A 337 -4.96 -2.88 11.98
C TYR A 337 -5.79 -4.03 12.56
N PRO A 338 -5.30 -4.73 13.59
CA PRO A 338 -6.19 -5.51 14.44
C PRO A 338 -7.33 -4.64 14.95
N ASN A 339 -8.55 -5.16 14.94
CA ASN A 339 -9.74 -4.51 15.49
C ASN A 339 -10.30 -5.36 16.61
N GLY A 340 -11.10 -4.77 17.51
CA GLY A 340 -11.76 -5.53 18.55
C GLY A 340 -13.01 -4.87 19.11
N GLU A 341 -13.84 -5.67 19.76
CA GLU A 341 -15.00 -5.26 20.55
C GLU A 341 -15.00 -6.02 21.87
N THR A 342 -15.48 -5.36 22.91
CA THR A 342 -15.76 -5.95 24.22
C THR A 342 -17.16 -5.50 24.67
N SER A 343 -17.56 -5.87 25.89
CA SER A 343 -18.81 -5.35 26.48
C SER A 343 -18.85 -3.82 26.54
N ASP A 344 -17.68 -3.18 26.56
CA ASP A 344 -17.54 -1.73 26.74
C ASP A 344 -17.52 -0.98 25.40
N GLY A 345 -17.54 -1.71 24.28
CA GLY A 345 -17.63 -1.16 22.93
C GLY A 345 -16.47 -1.55 22.02
N ARG A 346 -16.27 -0.78 20.94
CA ARG A 346 -15.16 -0.97 20.00
C ARG A 346 -13.83 -0.54 20.62
N LEU A 347 -12.83 -1.41 20.58
CA LEU A 347 -11.45 -1.11 20.99
C LEU A 347 -10.77 -0.19 19.97
N ASP A 348 -9.99 0.78 20.47
CA ASP A 348 -9.16 1.64 19.62
C ASP A 348 -7.82 0.95 19.31
N SER A 349 -7.63 0.53 18.06
CA SER A 349 -6.39 -0.11 17.58
C SER A 349 -5.17 0.80 17.58
N LEU A 350 -5.36 2.10 17.77
CA LEU A 350 -4.29 3.09 17.83
C LEU A 350 -3.97 3.52 19.27
N ASP A 351 -4.71 2.98 20.27
CA ASP A 351 -4.43 3.18 21.69
C ASP A 351 -3.80 1.91 22.31
N PRO A 352 -2.46 1.88 22.44
CA PRO A 352 -1.77 0.72 23.00
C PRO A 352 -2.05 0.48 24.49
N ALA A 353 -2.62 1.46 25.22
CA ALA A 353 -2.98 1.26 26.62
C ALA A 353 -4.21 0.35 26.75
N SER A 354 -5.23 0.55 25.90
CA SER A 354 -6.45 -0.27 25.90
C SER A 354 -6.35 -1.51 25.02
N PHE A 355 -5.58 -1.46 23.92
CA PHE A 355 -5.47 -2.55 22.98
C PHE A 355 -4.04 -2.71 22.45
N SER A 356 -3.27 -3.54 23.14
CA SER A 356 -1.84 -3.72 22.86
C SER A 356 -1.61 -4.88 21.90
N TYR A 357 -0.85 -4.62 20.85
CA TYR A 357 -0.30 -5.63 19.97
C TYR A 357 1.13 -5.30 19.54
N LYS A 358 1.87 -6.34 19.16
CA LYS A 358 3.23 -6.26 18.61
C LYS A 358 3.27 -7.01 17.29
N LEU A 359 3.88 -6.40 16.27
CA LEU A 359 4.15 -7.06 15.00
C LEU A 359 5.65 -7.15 14.76
N SER A 360 6.13 -8.33 14.41
CA SER A 360 7.54 -8.58 14.11
C SER A 360 7.68 -9.29 12.77
N ALA A 361 8.52 -8.76 11.88
CA ALA A 361 8.80 -9.34 10.57
C ALA A 361 10.27 -9.71 10.44
N LYS A 362 10.55 -10.89 9.88
CA LYS A 362 11.91 -11.33 9.55
C LYS A 362 11.94 -12.01 8.17
N PRO A 363 13.06 -11.88 7.43
CA PRO A 363 13.26 -12.66 6.21
C PRO A 363 13.44 -14.14 6.54
N LEU A 364 13.09 -14.99 5.59
CA LEU A 364 13.35 -16.43 5.59
C LEU A 364 14.28 -16.80 4.43
N SER A 365 15.11 -17.81 4.63
CA SER A 365 15.85 -18.44 3.53
C SER A 365 14.89 -19.19 2.60
N ILE A 366 15.13 -19.12 1.29
CA ILE A 366 14.37 -19.84 0.25
C ILE A 366 15.15 -21.05 -0.21
#